data_AF-X6P683-F1
#
_entry.id   AF-X6P683-F1
#
_cell.length_a   1.000
_cell.length_b   1.000
_cell.length_c   1.000
_cell.angle_alpha   90.00
_cell.angle_beta   90.00
_cell.angle_gamma   90.00
#
_symmetry.space_group_name_H-M   'P 1'
#
loop_
_entity.id
_entity.type
_entity.pdbx_description
1 polymer ?
#
loop_
_entity_poly.entity_id
_entity_poly.type
_entity_poly.pdbx_seq_one_letter_code
_entity_poly.pdbx_strand_id
1 'polypeptide(L)'
;TVIENPKLSHLFYEQLRSWKPNNSSKGDELKQASDETLMKVNDIICEWIDAKEIKKIANRYKSHSEIRILKPPQLKGINEEEINAKNDIPLKLTKFVYDQLCKFNPKEMKGKAIYVILFEYFKRYIIGEMNPASCADVISLLKESRRQELEEDTTMLQALEMYIPLQANNYPYIDNDDDKNKKEEKKDEQQNQQKAIILQGKSGSGKSLFCRHLEETLWESYISDQTTSVPVYISLPKCYNELK
;
A
#
# COMPACT_ATOMS: atom_id res chain seq x y z
N THR A 1 -31.78 -0.47 13.86
CA THR A 1 -30.99 -0.66 12.62
C THR A 1 -30.23 -1.97 12.72
N VAL A 2 -30.11 -2.76 11.65
CA VAL A 2 -29.45 -4.08 11.67
C VAL A 2 -27.93 -3.90 11.85
N ILE A 3 -27.33 -4.62 12.79
CA ILE A 3 -25.87 -4.63 12.97
C ILE A 3 -25.27 -5.58 11.94
N GLU A 4 -24.42 -5.04 11.06
CA GLU A 4 -23.64 -5.85 10.13
C GLU A 4 -22.52 -6.54 10.92
N ASN A 5 -22.45 -7.87 10.84
CA ASN A 5 -21.54 -8.72 11.61
C ASN A 5 -21.72 -8.63 13.15
N PRO A 6 -22.87 -9.10 13.68
CA PRO A 6 -23.18 -9.00 15.11
C PRO A 6 -22.24 -9.82 16.01
N LYS A 7 -21.50 -10.78 15.44
CA LYS A 7 -20.55 -11.62 16.18
C LYS A 7 -19.18 -10.96 16.36
N LEU A 8 -18.88 -9.86 15.66
CA LEU A 8 -17.56 -9.24 15.67
C LEU A 8 -17.11 -8.86 17.08
N SER A 9 -17.94 -8.12 17.82
CA SER A 9 -17.64 -7.70 19.19
C SER A 9 -17.42 -8.90 20.11
N HIS A 10 -18.29 -9.90 20.01
CA HIS A 10 -18.18 -11.13 20.81
C HIS A 10 -16.87 -11.88 20.53
N LEU A 11 -16.55 -12.12 19.25
CA LEU A 11 -15.31 -12.79 18.85
C LEU A 11 -14.08 -12.01 19.29
N PHE A 12 -14.12 -10.67 19.19
CA PHE A 12 -13.03 -9.82 19.65
C PHE A 12 -12.86 -9.91 21.18
N TYR A 13 -13.96 -9.85 21.93
CA TYR A 13 -13.95 -10.07 23.37
C TYR A 13 -13.38 -11.44 23.76
N GLU A 14 -13.73 -12.51 23.05
CA GLU A 14 -13.19 -13.85 23.30
C GLU A 14 -11.67 -13.91 23.14
N GLN A 15 -11.10 -13.24 22.13
CA GLN A 15 -9.64 -13.17 21.97
C GLN A 15 -8.97 -12.44 23.15
N LEU A 16 -9.65 -11.43 23.72
CA LEU A 16 -9.10 -10.58 24.77
C LEU A 16 -9.28 -11.13 26.18
N ARG A 17 -10.35 -11.89 26.44
CA ARG A 17 -10.73 -12.34 27.80
C ARG A 17 -9.69 -13.25 28.43
N SER A 18 -9.05 -14.12 27.64
CA SER A 18 -8.03 -15.05 28.14
C SER A 18 -6.63 -14.44 28.23
N TRP A 19 -6.47 -13.17 27.85
CA TRP A 19 -5.16 -12.55 27.78
C TRP A 19 -4.70 -11.99 29.13
N LYS A 20 -3.65 -12.61 29.68
CA LYS A 20 -2.83 -12.02 30.74
C LYS A 20 -1.47 -11.62 30.14
N PRO A 21 -1.17 -10.32 30.02
CA PRO A 21 0.15 -9.89 29.56
C PRO A 21 1.22 -10.28 30.58
N ASN A 22 2.40 -10.68 30.10
CA ASN A 22 3.51 -11.17 30.94
C ASN A 22 4.37 -10.02 31.51
N ASN A 23 3.75 -8.92 31.97
CA ASN A 23 4.41 -7.72 32.51
C ASN A 23 5.43 -7.05 31.55
N SER A 24 5.21 -7.13 30.23
CA SER A 24 5.95 -6.32 29.27
C SER A 24 5.14 -5.06 28.95
N SER A 25 5.76 -3.88 29.05
CA SER A 25 5.09 -2.59 28.80
C SER A 25 4.33 -2.57 27.48
N LYS A 26 4.92 -3.13 26.42
CA LYS A 26 4.30 -3.25 25.10
C LYS A 26 3.08 -4.18 25.06
N GLY A 27 3.09 -5.26 25.86
CA GLY A 27 1.95 -6.17 25.97
C GLY A 27 0.78 -5.53 26.71
N ASP A 28 1.06 -4.78 27.77
CA ASP A 28 0.07 -4.05 28.55
C ASP A 28 -0.58 -2.92 27.74
N GLU A 29 0.22 -2.15 27.00
CA GLU A 29 -0.28 -1.09 26.10
C GLU A 29 -1.20 -1.66 25.02
N LEU A 30 -0.80 -2.76 24.37
CA LEU A 30 -1.62 -3.39 23.34
C LEU A 30 -2.91 -3.97 23.93
N LYS A 31 -2.87 -4.54 25.14
CA LYS A 31 -4.06 -5.03 25.84
C LYS A 31 -5.03 -3.89 26.14
N GLN A 32 -4.54 -2.80 26.73
CA GLN A 32 -5.34 -1.60 27.01
C GLN A 32 -5.98 -1.04 25.74
N ALA A 33 -5.18 -0.86 24.68
CA ALA A 33 -5.67 -0.35 23.39
C ALA A 33 -6.75 -1.26 22.79
N SER A 34 -6.62 -2.58 22.99
CA SER A 34 -7.61 -3.55 22.50
C SER A 34 -8.92 -3.45 23.28
N ASP A 35 -8.85 -3.33 24.61
CA ASP A 35 -10.02 -3.16 25.45
C ASP A 35 -10.74 -1.82 25.15
N GLU A 36 -9.98 -0.72 24.95
CA GLU A 36 -10.51 0.57 24.50
C GLU A 36 -11.19 0.49 23.12
N THR A 37 -10.59 -0.27 22.19
CA THR A 37 -11.16 -0.48 20.84
C THR A 37 -12.45 -1.28 20.92
N LEU A 38 -12.49 -2.34 21.71
CA LEU A 38 -13.69 -3.13 21.96
C LEU A 38 -14.81 -2.28 22.58
N MET A 39 -14.47 -1.41 23.55
CA MET A 39 -15.41 -0.47 24.15
C MET A 39 -16.02 0.45 23.09
N LYS A 40 -15.20 1.10 22.25
CA LYS A 40 -15.71 1.97 21.16
C LYS A 40 -16.60 1.23 20.17
N VAL A 41 -16.28 -0.03 19.86
CA VAL A 41 -17.13 -0.88 19.01
C VAL A 41 -18.47 -1.15 19.69
N ASN A 42 -18.47 -1.47 20.98
CA ASN A 42 -19.69 -1.68 21.76
C ASN A 42 -20.52 -0.41 21.88
N ASP A 43 -19.91 0.75 22.08
CA ASP A 43 -20.61 2.03 22.16
C ASP A 43 -21.39 2.34 20.87
N ILE A 44 -20.83 2.00 19.70
CA ILE A 44 -21.52 2.12 18.40
C ILE A 44 -22.65 1.10 18.26
N ILE A 45 -22.40 -0.15 18.67
CA ILE A 45 -23.38 -1.24 18.58
C ILE A 45 -24.60 -0.91 19.45
N CYS A 46 -24.36 -0.56 20.71
CA CYS A 46 -25.35 -0.24 21.74
C CYS A 46 -25.96 1.15 21.62
N GLU A 47 -25.52 1.97 20.65
CA GLU A 47 -26.02 3.34 20.45
C GLU A 47 -25.76 4.27 21.66
N TRP A 48 -24.65 4.04 22.37
CA TRP A 48 -24.19 4.94 23.44
C TRP A 48 -23.47 6.17 22.90
N ILE A 49 -23.14 6.16 21.60
CA ILE A 49 -22.62 7.32 20.85
C ILE A 49 -23.72 7.86 19.94
N ASP A 50 -23.79 9.18 19.83
CA ASP A 50 -24.74 9.88 18.96
C ASP A 50 -24.60 9.49 17.49
N ALA A 51 -25.73 9.34 16.80
CA ALA A 51 -25.75 9.02 15.37
C ALA A 51 -24.94 10.02 14.50
N LYS A 52 -24.84 11.30 14.92
CA LYS A 52 -24.03 12.31 14.24
C LYS A 52 -22.53 11.99 14.32
N GLU A 53 -22.06 11.53 15.46
CA GLU A 53 -20.66 11.13 15.66
C GLU A 53 -20.35 9.84 14.91
N ILE A 54 -21.25 8.85 14.97
CA ILE A 54 -21.14 7.62 14.17
C ILE A 54 -21.02 7.97 12.68
N LYS A 55 -21.85 8.89 12.19
CA LYS A 55 -21.79 9.36 10.80
C LYS A 55 -20.44 10.02 10.48
N LYS A 56 -19.91 10.85 11.37
CA LYS A 56 -18.58 11.49 11.19
C LYS A 56 -17.47 10.44 11.07
N ILE A 57 -17.49 9.40 11.90
CA ILE A 57 -16.53 8.29 11.82
C ILE A 57 -16.73 7.52 10.51
N ALA A 58 -17.96 7.15 10.19
CA ALA A 58 -18.32 6.40 8.98
C ALA A 58 -17.96 7.13 7.68
N ASN A 59 -17.99 8.47 7.66
CA ASN A 59 -17.60 9.25 6.48
C ASN A 59 -16.11 9.12 6.13
N ARG A 60 -15.27 8.67 7.07
CA ARG A 60 -13.84 8.36 6.81
C ARG A 60 -13.64 6.97 6.23
N TYR A 61 -14.70 6.16 6.13
CA TYR A 61 -14.63 4.81 5.60
C TYR A 61 -14.18 4.82 4.15
N LYS A 62 -13.18 4.00 3.88
CA LYS A 62 -12.75 3.60 2.54
C LYS A 62 -12.79 2.08 2.49
N SER A 63 -13.27 1.53 1.37
CA SER A 63 -13.42 0.08 1.26
C SER A 63 -12.06 -0.63 1.26
N HIS A 64 -12.03 -1.90 1.65
CA HIS A 64 -10.79 -2.69 1.57
C HIS A 64 -10.20 -2.72 0.15
N SER A 65 -11.05 -2.76 -0.89
CA SER A 65 -10.61 -2.71 -2.29
C SER A 65 -9.91 -1.40 -2.67
N GLU A 66 -10.32 -0.29 -2.05
CA GLU A 66 -9.74 1.04 -2.25
C GLU A 66 -8.44 1.20 -1.45
N ILE A 67 -8.45 0.76 -0.19
CA ILE A 67 -7.29 0.91 0.72
C ILE A 67 -6.18 -0.10 0.35
N ARG A 68 -6.55 -1.32 -0.04
CA ARG A 68 -5.67 -2.50 -0.22
C ARG A 68 -4.75 -2.67 0.98
N ILE A 69 -5.31 -3.19 2.08
CA ILE A 69 -4.61 -3.34 3.36
C ILE A 69 -3.44 -4.31 3.20
N LEU A 70 -2.27 -3.90 3.69
CA LEU A 70 -1.06 -4.70 3.60
C LEU A 70 -1.05 -5.78 4.68
N LYS A 71 -0.57 -6.97 4.30
CA LYS A 71 -0.43 -8.07 5.25
C LYS A 71 0.64 -7.71 6.29
N PRO A 72 0.33 -7.78 7.60
CA PRO A 72 1.29 -7.45 8.64
C PRO A 72 2.50 -8.39 8.58
N PRO A 73 3.74 -7.89 8.78
CA PRO A 73 4.96 -8.71 8.75
C PRO A 73 4.93 -9.89 9.73
N GLN A 74 4.25 -9.74 10.86
CA GLN A 74 4.09 -10.76 11.89
C GLN A 74 3.36 -12.01 11.37
N LEU A 75 2.58 -11.91 10.29
CA LEU A 75 1.86 -13.03 9.67
C LEU A 75 2.57 -13.61 8.44
N LYS A 76 3.78 -13.13 8.11
CA LYS A 76 4.50 -13.59 6.91
C LYS A 76 5.10 -14.98 7.15
N GLY A 77 4.70 -15.95 6.32
CA GLY A 77 5.23 -17.32 6.37
C GLY A 77 4.71 -18.19 7.51
N ILE A 78 3.72 -17.72 8.28
CA ILE A 78 3.10 -18.50 9.35
C ILE A 78 1.75 -19.04 8.87
N ASN A 79 1.56 -20.35 8.98
CA ASN A 79 0.29 -21.01 8.65
C ASN A 79 -0.76 -20.79 9.75
N GLU A 80 -2.04 -20.91 9.40
CA GLU A 80 -3.15 -20.69 10.33
C GLU A 80 -3.12 -21.61 11.56
N GLU A 81 -2.72 -22.87 11.35
CA GLU A 81 -2.62 -23.91 12.38
C GLU A 81 -1.53 -23.58 13.40
N GLU A 82 -0.40 -23.05 12.93
CA GLU A 82 0.71 -22.64 13.80
C GLU A 82 0.35 -21.45 14.69
N ILE A 83 -0.43 -20.49 14.16
CA ILE A 83 -0.92 -19.33 14.93
C ILE A 83 -1.83 -19.81 16.06
N ASN A 84 -2.71 -20.77 15.76
CA ASN A 84 -3.62 -21.33 16.76
C ASN A 84 -2.89 -22.13 17.84
N ALA A 85 -1.85 -22.88 17.45
CA ALA A 85 -1.05 -23.71 18.34
C ALA A 85 -0.11 -22.90 19.26
N LYS A 86 0.44 -21.77 18.78
CA LYS A 86 1.47 -21.01 19.52
C LYS A 86 1.00 -20.28 20.78
N ASN A 87 -0.29 -20.30 21.12
CA ASN A 87 -0.87 -19.55 22.26
C ASN A 87 -0.40 -18.09 22.38
N ASP A 88 0.05 -17.51 21.27
CA ASP A 88 0.48 -16.11 21.17
C ASP A 88 -0.75 -15.26 20.88
N ILE A 89 -1.26 -14.62 21.92
CA ILE A 89 -2.49 -13.84 21.86
C ILE A 89 -2.34 -12.59 20.97
N PRO A 90 -1.26 -11.79 21.08
CA PRO A 90 -0.97 -10.73 20.11
C PRO A 90 -1.01 -11.18 18.64
N LEU A 91 -0.45 -12.36 18.34
CA LEU A 91 -0.46 -12.90 16.98
C LEU A 91 -1.87 -13.32 16.53
N LYS A 92 -2.64 -13.99 17.40
CA LYS A 92 -4.05 -14.34 17.15
C LYS A 92 -4.90 -13.10 16.92
N LEU A 93 -4.69 -12.07 17.72
CA LEU A 93 -5.40 -10.79 17.61
C LEU A 93 -5.03 -10.07 16.30
N THR A 94 -3.75 -10.05 15.95
CA THR A 94 -3.26 -9.49 14.68
C THR A 94 -3.93 -10.17 13.49
N LYS A 95 -3.98 -11.52 13.49
CA LYS A 95 -4.68 -12.29 12.47
C LYS A 95 -6.17 -11.97 12.44
N PHE A 96 -6.84 -11.97 13.59
CA PHE A 96 -8.27 -11.70 13.70
C PHE A 96 -8.62 -10.33 13.11
N VAL A 97 -7.92 -9.27 13.52
CA VAL A 97 -8.19 -7.90 13.04
C VAL A 97 -7.91 -7.79 11.54
N TYR A 98 -6.79 -8.35 11.06
CA TYR A 98 -6.46 -8.37 9.64
C TYR A 98 -7.54 -9.08 8.82
N ASP A 99 -7.98 -10.26 9.25
CA ASP A 99 -9.02 -11.03 8.57
C ASP A 99 -10.36 -10.30 8.56
N GLN A 100 -10.73 -9.65 9.67
CA GLN A 100 -11.93 -8.81 9.71
C GLN A 100 -11.81 -7.67 8.70
N LEU A 101 -10.69 -6.96 8.66
CA LEU A 101 -10.49 -5.86 7.73
C LEU A 101 -10.48 -6.28 6.25
N CYS A 102 -10.05 -7.50 5.94
CA CYS A 102 -10.09 -8.03 4.57
C CYS A 102 -11.47 -8.53 4.15
N LYS A 103 -12.22 -9.17 5.07
CA LYS A 103 -13.48 -9.86 4.75
C LYS A 103 -14.72 -9.01 5.01
N PHE A 104 -14.65 -8.08 5.95
CA PHE A 104 -15.78 -7.25 6.35
C PHE A 104 -15.97 -6.09 5.37
N ASN A 105 -17.05 -6.15 4.59
CA ASN A 105 -17.43 -5.09 3.64
C ASN A 105 -18.76 -4.44 4.05
N PRO A 106 -18.75 -3.53 5.03
CA PRO A 106 -19.96 -2.93 5.57
C PRO A 106 -20.66 -2.00 4.57
N LYS A 107 -22.00 -2.04 4.56
CA LYS A 107 -22.85 -1.13 3.78
C LYS A 107 -23.50 -0.09 4.69
N GLU A 108 -23.88 -0.51 5.88
CA GLU A 108 -24.55 0.31 6.89
C GLU A 108 -23.59 1.25 7.60
N MET A 109 -24.12 2.39 8.07
CA MET A 109 -23.33 3.44 8.73
C MET A 109 -22.55 2.92 9.95
N LYS A 110 -23.18 2.10 10.80
CA LYS A 110 -22.54 1.51 11.98
C LYS A 110 -21.40 0.57 11.60
N GLY A 111 -21.61 -0.30 10.61
CA GLY A 111 -20.59 -1.22 10.13
C GLY A 111 -19.36 -0.47 9.61
N LYS A 112 -19.59 0.61 8.83
CA LYS A 112 -18.52 1.49 8.33
C LYS A 112 -17.74 2.14 9.46
N ALA A 113 -18.43 2.63 10.49
CA ALA A 113 -17.77 3.23 11.66
C ALA A 113 -16.92 2.20 12.44
N ILE A 114 -17.44 0.99 12.65
CA ILE A 114 -16.70 -0.12 13.28
C ILE A 114 -15.45 -0.46 12.47
N TYR A 115 -15.59 -0.57 11.14
CA TYR A 115 -14.44 -0.84 10.26
C TYR A 115 -13.35 0.24 10.40
N VAL A 116 -13.72 1.52 10.42
CA VAL A 116 -12.77 2.62 10.58
C VAL A 116 -12.02 2.51 11.91
N ILE A 117 -12.71 2.18 13.00
CA ILE A 117 -12.08 2.00 14.32
C ILE A 117 -11.11 0.82 14.32
N LEU A 118 -11.49 -0.31 13.72
CA LEU A 118 -10.60 -1.47 13.59
C LEU A 118 -9.38 -1.15 12.74
N PHE A 119 -9.54 -0.37 11.67
CA PHE A 119 -8.44 0.03 10.80
C PHE A 119 -7.48 1.00 11.51
N GLU A 120 -8.00 1.97 12.28
CA GLU A 120 -7.18 2.86 13.11
C GLU A 120 -6.39 2.08 14.16
N TYR A 121 -7.02 1.10 14.82
CA TYR A 121 -6.35 0.20 15.76
C TYR A 121 -5.24 -0.61 15.07
N PHE A 122 -5.55 -1.21 13.91
CA PHE A 122 -4.59 -1.98 13.11
C PHE A 122 -3.37 -1.15 12.72
N LYS A 123 -3.60 0.06 12.18
CA LYS A 123 -2.53 0.96 11.76
C LYS A 123 -1.65 1.35 12.96
N ARG A 124 -2.26 1.73 14.08
CA ARG A 124 -1.51 2.28 15.22
C ARG A 124 -0.78 1.23 16.07
N TYR A 125 -1.44 0.11 16.37
CA TYR A 125 -0.96 -0.82 17.39
C TYR A 125 -0.42 -2.14 16.82
N ILE A 126 -0.90 -2.58 15.65
CA ILE A 126 -0.42 -3.80 14.99
C ILE A 126 0.74 -3.50 14.04
N ILE A 127 0.54 -2.56 13.12
CA ILE A 127 1.54 -2.16 12.12
C ILE A 127 2.56 -1.18 12.72
N GLY A 128 2.07 -0.21 13.49
CA GLY A 128 2.86 0.87 14.08
C GLY A 128 2.80 2.14 13.23
N GLU A 129 2.84 3.30 13.89
CA GLU A 129 2.61 4.61 13.23
C GLU A 129 3.58 4.92 12.08
N MET A 130 4.80 4.37 12.12
CA MET A 130 5.83 4.60 11.10
C MET A 130 5.73 3.66 9.89
N ASN A 131 4.97 2.56 9.99
CA ASN A 131 4.91 1.55 8.94
C ASN A 131 3.65 1.74 8.09
N PRO A 132 3.74 1.53 6.76
CA PRO A 132 2.56 1.61 5.91
C PRO A 132 1.60 0.45 6.21
N ALA A 133 0.35 0.77 6.51
CA ALA A 133 -0.70 -0.23 6.76
C ALA A 133 -1.48 -0.58 5.49
N SER A 134 -1.33 0.21 4.44
CA SER A 134 -2.10 0.12 3.20
C SER A 134 -1.27 0.48 1.97
N CYS A 135 -1.71 0.06 0.78
CA CYS A 135 -1.09 0.53 -0.47
C CYS A 135 -1.19 2.05 -0.60
N ALA A 136 -2.26 2.68 -0.10
CA ALA A 136 -2.39 4.13 -0.09
C ALA A 136 -1.27 4.80 0.72
N ASP A 137 -0.91 4.26 1.89
CA ASP A 137 0.21 4.75 2.69
C ASP A 137 1.55 4.62 1.93
N VAL A 138 1.76 3.48 1.23
CA VAL A 138 2.96 3.27 0.40
C VAL A 138 3.03 4.27 -0.75
N ILE A 139 1.92 4.50 -1.44
CA ILE A 139 1.86 5.47 -2.56
C ILE A 139 2.17 6.88 -2.05
N SER A 140 1.60 7.28 -0.91
CA SER A 140 1.91 8.56 -0.29
C SER A 140 3.40 8.69 0.06
N LEU A 141 3.99 7.64 0.64
CA LEU A 141 5.42 7.61 0.96
C LEU A 141 6.31 7.70 -0.29
N LEU A 142 5.96 6.96 -1.35
CA LEU A 142 6.68 6.99 -2.62
C LEU A 142 6.60 8.36 -3.29
N LYS A 143 5.43 9.02 -3.29
CA LYS A 143 5.27 10.37 -3.82
C LYS A 143 6.10 11.40 -3.04
N GLU A 144 6.11 11.29 -1.72
CA GLU A 144 6.91 12.15 -0.86
C GLU A 144 8.42 11.95 -1.12
N SER A 145 8.87 10.68 -1.15
CA SER A 145 10.26 10.34 -1.41
C SER A 145 10.73 10.81 -2.81
N ARG A 146 9.88 10.67 -3.84
CA ARG A 146 10.16 11.22 -5.18
C ARG A 146 10.37 12.73 -5.12
N ARG A 147 9.49 13.46 -4.42
CA ARG A 147 9.58 14.91 -4.32
C ARG A 147 10.89 15.33 -3.64
N GLN A 148 11.22 14.73 -2.51
CA GLN A 148 12.46 15.00 -1.77
C GLN A 148 13.69 14.73 -2.64
N GLU A 149 13.72 13.60 -3.35
CA GLU A 149 14.85 13.25 -4.22
C GLU A 149 15.06 14.26 -5.36
N LEU A 150 13.97 14.81 -5.93
CA LEU A 150 14.05 15.84 -6.98
C LEU A 150 14.44 17.21 -6.42
N GLU A 151 14.00 17.55 -5.21
CA GLU A 151 14.39 18.79 -4.52
C GLU A 151 15.89 18.81 -4.18
N GLU A 152 16.46 17.65 -3.83
CA GLU A 152 17.90 17.49 -3.59
C GLU A 152 18.72 17.59 -4.89
N ASP A 153 18.19 17.09 -6.01
CA ASP A 153 18.83 17.14 -7.33
C ASP A 153 18.37 18.35 -8.16
N THR A 154 18.83 19.53 -7.74
CA THR A 154 18.53 20.80 -8.42
C THR A 154 18.89 20.79 -9.91
N THR A 155 19.92 20.03 -10.31
CA THR A 155 20.33 19.91 -11.72
C THR A 155 19.33 19.12 -12.54
N MET A 156 18.78 18.04 -11.97
CA MET A 156 17.72 17.26 -12.59
C MET A 156 16.42 18.07 -12.68
N LEU A 157 16.09 18.82 -11.63
CA LEU A 157 14.88 19.66 -11.61
C LEU A 157 14.92 20.72 -12.71
N GLN A 158 16.03 21.46 -12.84
CA GLN A 158 16.24 22.41 -13.94
C GLN A 158 16.21 21.74 -15.32
N ALA A 159 16.81 20.55 -15.43
CA ALA A 159 16.80 19.80 -16.69
C ALA A 159 15.39 19.32 -17.07
N LEU A 160 14.54 18.99 -16.10
CA LEU A 160 13.13 18.62 -16.31
C LEU A 160 12.30 19.82 -16.77
N GLU A 161 12.53 21.01 -16.21
CA GLU A 161 11.87 22.25 -16.66
C GLU A 161 12.18 22.60 -18.12
N MET A 162 13.41 22.33 -18.55
CA MET A 162 13.86 22.55 -19.93
C MET A 162 13.65 21.34 -20.85
N TYR A 163 13.04 20.27 -20.35
CA TYR A 163 12.90 19.04 -21.10
C TYR A 163 11.93 19.20 -22.25
N ILE A 164 12.37 18.80 -23.45
CA ILE A 164 11.52 18.76 -24.64
C ILE A 164 11.16 17.29 -24.89
N PRO A 165 9.88 16.91 -24.80
CA PRO A 165 9.45 15.53 -25.02
C PRO A 165 9.91 14.97 -26.37
N LEU A 166 10.52 13.79 -26.31
CA LEU A 166 10.96 13.09 -27.51
C LEU A 166 9.75 12.70 -28.36
N GLN A 167 9.82 13.03 -29.65
CA GLN A 167 8.90 12.52 -30.65
C GLN A 167 9.53 11.31 -31.31
N ALA A 168 8.94 10.14 -31.10
CA ALA A 168 9.36 8.88 -31.73
C ALA A 168 8.38 8.50 -32.84
N ASN A 169 8.89 7.79 -33.84
CA ASN A 169 8.07 7.11 -34.84
C ASN A 169 8.34 5.60 -34.78
N ASN A 170 7.42 4.80 -35.30
CA ASN A 170 7.51 3.34 -35.27
C ASN A 170 8.34 2.78 -36.43
N TYR A 171 9.08 3.63 -37.14
CA TYR A 171 9.90 3.20 -38.26
C TYR A 171 11.27 2.77 -37.72
N PRO A 172 11.74 1.55 -38.04
CA PRO A 172 13.11 1.18 -37.71
C PRO A 172 14.06 2.18 -38.38
N TYR A 173 15.02 2.69 -37.60
CA TYR A 173 16.09 3.50 -38.15
C TYR A 173 16.98 2.59 -39.00
N ILE A 174 16.86 2.72 -40.32
CA ILE A 174 17.76 2.07 -41.26
C ILE A 174 18.96 3.01 -41.36
N ASP A 175 20.04 2.66 -40.67
CA ASP A 175 21.33 3.31 -40.88
C ASP A 175 21.68 3.11 -42.36
N ASN A 176 21.80 4.20 -43.10
CA ASN A 176 21.85 4.20 -44.57
C ASN A 176 23.14 3.57 -45.14
N ASP A 177 23.95 2.91 -44.33
CA ASP A 177 25.34 2.58 -44.64
C ASP A 177 25.69 1.09 -44.74
N ASP A 178 24.74 0.15 -44.69
CA ASP A 178 25.05 -1.20 -45.20
C ASP A 178 23.83 -1.99 -45.70
N ASP A 179 23.78 -2.04 -47.02
CA ASP A 179 22.88 -2.80 -47.87
C ASP A 179 23.11 -4.31 -47.68
N LYS A 180 22.54 -4.92 -46.63
CA LYS A 180 22.44 -6.39 -46.50
C LYS A 180 21.27 -6.83 -45.62
N ASN A 181 20.13 -7.01 -46.28
CA ASN A 181 19.09 -8.02 -46.02
C ASN A 181 19.18 -8.76 -44.68
N LYS A 182 18.55 -8.21 -43.63
CA LYS A 182 18.01 -9.01 -42.53
C LYS A 182 16.51 -8.76 -42.44
N LYS A 183 15.74 -9.70 -43.00
CA LYS A 183 14.30 -9.82 -42.75
C LYS A 183 14.13 -10.18 -41.28
N GLU A 184 13.68 -9.23 -40.46
CA GLU A 184 13.14 -9.54 -39.15
C GLU A 184 11.70 -10.04 -39.31
N GLU A 185 11.51 -11.33 -39.05
CA GLU A 185 10.18 -11.94 -38.88
C GLU A 185 9.53 -11.34 -37.63
N LYS A 186 8.52 -10.49 -37.82
CA LYS A 186 7.60 -10.11 -36.75
C LYS A 186 6.70 -11.29 -36.42
N LYS A 187 7.05 -12.03 -35.37
CA LYS A 187 6.08 -12.88 -34.65
C LYS A 187 5.30 -11.99 -33.69
N ASP A 188 4.10 -11.62 -34.10
CA ASP A 188 3.07 -11.11 -33.21
C ASP A 188 2.58 -12.26 -32.31
N GLU A 189 3.27 -12.49 -31.18
CA GLU A 189 2.74 -13.29 -30.09
C GLU A 189 2.12 -12.36 -29.04
N GLN A 190 0.80 -12.14 -29.20
CA GLN A 190 -0.09 -11.64 -28.16
C GLN A 190 -0.15 -12.64 -27.00
N GLN A 191 0.73 -12.49 -26.02
CA GLN A 191 0.50 -12.96 -24.66
C GLN A 191 1.01 -11.87 -23.72
N ASN A 192 0.45 -11.78 -22.51
CA ASN A 192 0.76 -10.80 -21.44
C ASN A 192 2.25 -10.73 -21.07
N GLN A 193 3.09 -10.24 -21.97
CA GLN A 193 4.52 -10.14 -21.81
C GLN A 193 4.82 -8.82 -21.14
N GLN A 194 5.54 -8.91 -20.01
CA GLN A 194 6.21 -7.76 -19.42
C GLN A 194 7.02 -7.07 -20.52
N LYS A 195 6.63 -5.85 -20.89
CA LYS A 195 7.32 -5.09 -21.93
C LYS A 195 8.56 -4.47 -21.31
N ALA A 196 9.73 -4.91 -21.77
CA ALA A 196 11.00 -4.29 -21.44
C ALA A 196 11.39 -3.29 -22.54
N ILE A 197 11.73 -2.07 -22.15
CA ILE A 197 12.30 -1.06 -23.04
C ILE A 197 13.76 -0.86 -22.63
N ILE A 198 14.67 -1.04 -23.57
CA ILE A 198 16.10 -0.80 -23.35
C ILE A 198 16.46 0.53 -24.02
N LEU A 199 16.84 1.52 -23.20
CA LEU A 199 17.28 2.82 -23.69
C LEU A 199 18.81 2.86 -23.74
N GLN A 200 19.38 2.88 -24.95
CA GLN A 200 20.82 2.96 -25.18
C GLN A 200 21.26 4.35 -25.63
N GLY A 201 22.47 4.75 -25.27
CA GLY A 201 23.04 6.04 -25.66
C GLY A 201 24.33 6.34 -24.91
N LYS A 202 25.15 7.26 -25.44
CA LYS A 202 26.42 7.71 -24.82
C LYS A 202 26.18 8.34 -23.44
N SER A 203 27.23 8.47 -22.62
CA SER A 203 27.13 9.23 -21.36
C SER A 203 26.68 10.67 -21.65
N GLY A 204 25.82 11.23 -20.79
CA GLY A 204 25.26 12.57 -20.98
C GLY A 204 24.13 12.67 -22.03
N SER A 205 23.73 11.59 -22.69
CA SER A 205 22.67 11.61 -23.72
C SER A 205 21.23 11.82 -23.20
N GLY A 206 21.05 12.24 -21.95
CA GLY A 206 19.72 12.51 -21.37
C GLY A 206 18.88 11.28 -20.98
N LYS A 207 19.45 10.07 -20.90
CA LYS A 207 18.69 8.84 -20.57
C LYS A 207 17.96 8.93 -19.22
N SER A 208 18.67 9.37 -18.18
CA SER A 208 18.08 9.50 -16.84
C SER A 208 16.99 10.57 -16.81
N LEU A 209 17.20 11.67 -17.54
CA LEU A 209 16.23 12.76 -17.67
C LEU A 209 14.94 12.28 -18.36
N PHE A 210 15.06 11.53 -19.46
CA PHE A 210 13.94 10.88 -20.11
C PHE A 210 13.18 9.97 -19.13
N CYS A 211 13.87 9.13 -18.37
CA CYS A 211 13.24 8.23 -17.42
C CYS A 211 12.52 8.98 -16.28
N ARG A 212 13.04 10.13 -15.84
CA ARG A 212 12.39 10.99 -14.85
C ARG A 212 11.14 11.67 -15.38
N HIS A 213 11.21 12.18 -16.60
CA HIS A 213 10.03 12.73 -17.26
C HIS A 213 8.95 11.65 -17.47
N LEU A 214 9.35 10.44 -17.88
CA LEU A 214 8.43 9.32 -18.00
C LEU A 214 7.81 8.94 -16.65
N GLU A 215 8.59 8.89 -15.58
CA GLU A 215 8.08 8.67 -14.22
C GLU A 215 7.02 9.72 -13.86
N GLU A 216 7.27 11.00 -14.12
CA GLU A 216 6.33 12.08 -13.88
C GLU A 216 5.02 11.92 -14.64
N THR A 217 5.08 11.70 -15.95
CA THR A 217 3.89 11.48 -16.78
C THR A 217 3.08 10.24 -16.32
N LEU A 218 3.77 9.18 -15.89
CA LEU A 218 3.12 8.00 -15.34
C LEU A 218 2.45 8.29 -13.99
N TRP A 219 3.03 9.15 -13.15
CA TRP A 219 2.42 9.57 -11.89
C TRP A 219 1.22 10.50 -12.08
N GLU A 220 1.25 11.39 -13.07
CA GLU A 220 0.11 12.27 -13.40
C GLU A 220 -1.09 11.50 -13.94
N SER A 221 -0.82 10.45 -14.72
CA SER A 221 -1.85 9.54 -15.24
C SER A 221 -2.26 8.44 -14.27
N TYR A 222 -1.57 8.31 -13.12
CA TYR A 222 -1.88 7.30 -12.11
C TYR A 222 -3.19 7.64 -11.37
N ILE A 223 -4.26 6.94 -11.72
CA ILE A 223 -5.53 6.98 -10.99
C ILE A 223 -5.56 5.82 -9.97
N SER A 224 -5.55 6.17 -8.67
CA SER A 224 -5.40 5.23 -7.55
C SER A 224 -6.46 4.12 -7.48
N ASP A 225 -7.58 4.27 -8.16
CA ASP A 225 -8.72 3.34 -8.16
C ASP A 225 -8.69 2.33 -9.33
N GLN A 226 -7.93 2.59 -10.40
CA GLN A 226 -8.00 1.83 -11.66
C GLN A 226 -6.75 1.00 -11.97
N THR A 227 -5.56 1.40 -11.51
CA THR A 227 -4.31 0.74 -11.89
C THR A 227 -3.79 -0.22 -10.81
N THR A 228 -3.30 -1.38 -11.24
CA THR A 228 -2.67 -2.39 -10.35
C THR A 228 -1.20 -2.12 -10.06
N SER A 229 -0.56 -1.22 -10.83
CA SER A 229 0.89 -1.00 -10.78
C SER A 229 1.23 0.45 -10.45
N VAL A 230 2.10 0.64 -9.47
CA VAL A 230 2.58 1.95 -9.04
C VAL A 230 3.86 2.28 -9.82
N PRO A 231 3.95 3.46 -10.48
CA PRO A 231 5.19 3.88 -11.14
C PRO A 231 6.31 4.08 -10.11
N VAL A 232 7.48 3.50 -10.34
CA VAL A 232 8.65 3.66 -9.46
C VAL A 232 9.89 3.83 -10.31
N TYR A 233 10.62 4.93 -10.10
CA TYR A 233 11.97 5.09 -10.64
C TYR A 233 13.00 4.49 -9.69
N ILE A 234 13.88 3.64 -10.23
CA ILE A 234 14.96 3.00 -9.46
C ILE A 234 16.29 3.35 -10.11
N SER A 235 17.13 4.08 -9.39
CA SER A 235 18.52 4.34 -9.78
C SER A 235 19.44 3.31 -9.14
N LEU A 236 19.77 2.24 -9.87
CA LEU A 236 20.67 1.20 -9.39
C LEU A 236 22.02 1.72 -8.85
N PRO A 237 22.69 2.72 -9.47
CA PRO A 237 23.93 3.27 -8.91
C PRO A 237 23.77 3.83 -7.50
N LYS A 238 22.62 4.42 -7.16
CA LYS A 238 22.36 4.90 -5.79
C LYS A 238 22.25 3.72 -4.82
N CYS A 239 21.62 2.63 -5.22
CA CYS A 239 21.46 1.44 -4.38
C CYS A 239 22.77 0.68 -4.10
N TYR A 240 23.70 0.64 -5.05
CA TYR A 240 24.95 -0.13 -4.90
C TYR A 240 26.07 0.66 -4.21
N ASN A 241 26.05 2.00 -4.25
CA ASN A 241 27.14 2.82 -3.70
C ASN A 241 27.06 3.02 -2.18
N GLU A 242 25.92 2.74 -1.54
CA GLU A 242 25.77 2.79 -0.07
C GLU A 242 26.44 1.61 0.66
N LEU A 243 26.89 0.58 -0.06
CA LEU A 243 27.59 -0.60 0.49
C LEU A 243 29.12 -0.43 0.56
N LYS A 244 29.63 0.80 0.49
CA LYS A 244 31.07 1.13 0.60
C LYS A 244 31.37 2.03 1.78
#